data_AF-A0A832V4Q0-F1
#
_entry.id   AF-A0A832V4Q0-F1
#
_cell.length_a   1.000
_cell.length_b   1.000
_cell.length_c   1.000
_cell.angle_alpha   90.00
_cell.angle_beta   90.00
_cell.angle_gamma   90.00
#
_symmetry.space_group_name_H-M   'P 1'
#
loop_
_entity.id
_entity.type
_entity.pdbx_description
1 polymer ?
#
loop_
_entity_poly.entity_id
_entity_poly.type
_entity_poly.pdbx_seq_one_letter_code
_entity_poly.pdbx_strand_id
1 'polypeptide(L)'
;MKEPGRSEVAQLWLALLSQPLELNAVAAATGLEPALVAKLATHPEATDFIAQATAGEELELRARLGWLLERLHGKMRLRKHEWNLLEQQLRHHLGPHVEHHWSEEGTVTRDLDLRPAGEWVLNELSFTGGFALWFREHEEEGGADLSTLASQAAGAPVEARGELEFDRSRLELLEGLPQRVLRALSNMSPAGKLAYRSLELAVMKGLAQGDRTREQRMRGAARPWWRLWG
;
A
#
# COMPACT_ATOMS: atom_id res chain seq x y z
N MET A 1 1.16 -21.71 -5.99
CA MET A 1 0.52 -21.69 -4.65
C MET A 1 -0.82 -20.95 -4.74
N LYS A 2 -1.82 -21.38 -3.98
CA LYS A 2 -3.12 -20.68 -3.87
C LYS A 2 -2.91 -19.33 -3.16
N GLU A 3 -3.79 -18.35 -3.35
CA GLU A 3 -3.77 -17.11 -2.58
C GLU A 3 -4.56 -17.27 -1.26
N PRO A 4 -4.38 -16.38 -0.25
CA PRO A 4 -5.12 -16.45 1.01
C PRO A 4 -6.64 -16.44 0.82
N GLY A 5 -7.11 -15.84 -0.29
CA GLY A 5 -8.49 -15.86 -0.72
C GLY A 5 -9.34 -14.81 0.00
N ARG A 6 -10.59 -15.19 0.27
CA ARG A 6 -11.63 -14.34 0.91
C ARG A 6 -12.09 -14.89 2.26
N SER A 7 -11.53 -16.02 2.68
CA SER A 7 -11.99 -16.76 3.86
C SER A 7 -11.45 -16.16 5.16
N GLU A 8 -11.81 -16.77 6.28
CA GLU A 8 -11.26 -16.46 7.60
C GLU A 8 -9.73 -16.61 7.64
N VAL A 9 -9.14 -17.48 6.79
CA VAL A 9 -7.67 -17.55 6.63
C VAL A 9 -7.09 -16.24 6.11
N ALA A 10 -7.80 -15.56 5.20
CA ALA A 10 -7.38 -14.27 4.67
C ALA A 10 -7.49 -13.16 5.74
N GLN A 11 -8.54 -13.19 6.56
CA GLN A 11 -8.68 -12.27 7.71
C GLN A 11 -7.53 -12.45 8.71
N LEU A 12 -7.26 -13.71 9.08
CA LEU A 12 -6.14 -14.07 9.97
C LEU A 12 -4.81 -13.61 9.39
N TRP A 13 -4.56 -13.86 8.10
CA TRP A 13 -3.32 -13.45 7.46
C TRP A 13 -3.11 -11.95 7.53
N LEU A 14 -4.15 -11.14 7.23
CA LEU A 14 -4.07 -9.68 7.29
C LEU A 14 -3.82 -9.17 8.71
N ALA A 15 -4.52 -9.72 9.71
CA ALA A 15 -4.34 -9.34 11.12
C ALA A 15 -2.92 -9.65 11.64
N LEU A 16 -2.28 -10.67 11.08
CA LEU A 16 -0.94 -11.12 11.47
C LEU A 16 0.20 -10.43 10.69
N LEU A 17 -0.10 -9.50 9.78
CA LEU A 17 0.93 -8.82 8.99
C LEU A 17 1.77 -7.85 9.82
N SER A 18 1.17 -7.15 10.78
CA SER A 18 1.85 -6.17 11.64
C SER A 18 2.86 -6.84 12.56
N GLN A 19 2.43 -7.88 13.26
CA GLN A 19 3.25 -8.57 14.25
C GLN A 19 2.75 -10.01 14.50
N PRO A 20 3.61 -10.87 15.05
CA PRO A 20 3.15 -12.12 15.66
C PRO A 20 2.15 -11.83 16.78
N LEU A 21 1.14 -12.68 16.91
CA LEU A 21 0.11 -12.54 17.94
C LEU A 21 -0.21 -13.91 18.55
N GLU A 22 -0.45 -13.92 19.86
CA GLU A 22 -1.04 -15.06 20.55
C GLU A 22 -2.45 -15.36 20.01
N LEU A 23 -2.87 -16.62 20.13
CA LEU A 23 -4.14 -17.10 19.61
C LEU A 23 -5.35 -16.25 20.06
N ASN A 24 -5.40 -15.86 21.34
CA ASN A 24 -6.49 -15.05 21.89
C ASN A 24 -6.43 -13.60 21.39
N ALA A 25 -5.24 -13.04 21.17
CA ALA A 25 -5.08 -11.71 20.60
C ALA A 25 -5.53 -11.68 19.13
N VAL A 26 -5.22 -12.73 18.36
CA VAL A 26 -5.72 -12.87 16.98
C VAL A 26 -7.24 -13.00 16.94
N ALA A 27 -7.82 -13.80 17.83
CA ALA A 27 -9.26 -13.96 17.96
C ALA A 27 -9.94 -12.60 18.21
N ALA A 28 -9.40 -11.80 19.15
CA ALA A 28 -9.91 -10.46 19.42
C ALA A 28 -9.77 -9.53 18.19
N ALA A 29 -8.61 -9.52 17.52
CA ALA A 29 -8.37 -8.65 16.37
C ALA A 29 -9.25 -8.97 15.15
N THR A 30 -9.67 -10.23 15.01
CA THR A 30 -10.49 -10.71 13.88
C THR A 30 -11.98 -10.88 14.21
N GLY A 31 -12.35 -10.83 15.49
CA GLY A 31 -13.71 -11.15 15.94
C GLY A 31 -14.08 -12.64 15.79
N LEU A 32 -13.11 -13.51 15.53
CA LEU A 32 -13.33 -14.95 15.38
C LEU A 32 -13.21 -15.67 16.73
N GLU A 33 -13.93 -16.78 16.89
CA GLU A 33 -13.79 -17.64 18.07
C GLU A 33 -12.38 -18.23 18.18
N PRO A 34 -11.73 -18.25 19.37
CA PRO A 34 -10.41 -18.83 19.57
C PRO A 34 -10.27 -20.26 19.03
N ALA A 35 -11.30 -21.10 19.22
CA ALA A 35 -11.31 -22.47 18.70
C ALA A 35 -11.28 -22.54 17.17
N LEU A 36 -11.92 -21.58 16.49
CA LEU A 36 -11.88 -21.48 15.03
C LEU A 36 -10.50 -21.00 14.57
N VAL A 37 -9.90 -20.02 15.23
CA VAL A 37 -8.52 -19.57 14.96
C VAL A 37 -7.54 -20.74 15.08
N ALA A 38 -7.62 -21.53 16.15
CA ALA A 38 -6.79 -22.73 16.35
C ALA A 38 -6.91 -23.73 15.19
N LYS A 39 -8.16 -24.00 14.77
CA LYS A 39 -8.48 -24.92 13.69
C LYS A 39 -7.94 -24.42 12.35
N LEU A 40 -8.09 -23.13 12.06
CA LEU A 40 -7.61 -22.53 10.81
C LEU A 40 -6.09 -22.51 10.76
N ALA A 41 -5.42 -22.11 11.84
CA ALA A 41 -3.97 -22.06 11.92
C ALA A 41 -3.29 -23.43 11.73
N THR A 42 -3.98 -24.51 12.07
CA THR A 42 -3.50 -25.90 11.90
C THR A 42 -3.95 -26.56 10.61
N HIS A 43 -4.81 -25.90 9.82
CA HIS A 43 -5.30 -26.44 8.56
C HIS A 43 -4.17 -26.46 7.50
N PRO A 44 -3.97 -27.57 6.75
CA PRO A 44 -2.87 -27.67 5.78
C PRO A 44 -2.85 -26.52 4.76
N GLU A 45 -4.02 -26.10 4.27
CA GLU A 45 -4.12 -25.00 3.29
C GLU A 45 -3.75 -23.62 3.87
N ALA A 46 -3.75 -23.44 5.20
CA ALA A 46 -3.35 -22.20 5.84
C ALA A 46 -1.84 -22.09 6.08
N THR A 47 -1.11 -23.22 6.03
CA THR A 47 0.32 -23.28 6.38
C THR A 47 1.22 -22.49 5.41
N ASP A 48 0.76 -22.22 4.19
CA ASP A 48 1.45 -21.34 3.24
C ASP A 48 1.41 -19.86 3.67
N PHE A 49 0.42 -19.49 4.50
CA PHE A 49 0.13 -18.10 4.89
C PHE A 49 0.36 -17.84 6.37
N ILE A 50 0.23 -18.85 7.24
CA ILE A 50 0.31 -18.70 8.69
C ILE A 50 1.39 -19.65 9.21
N ALA A 51 2.39 -19.08 9.88
CA ALA A 51 3.36 -19.80 10.66
C ALA A 51 2.88 -19.89 12.12
N GLN A 52 3.18 -21.02 12.76
CA GLN A 52 3.08 -21.18 14.20
C GLN A 52 4.49 -21.11 14.79
N ALA A 53 4.66 -20.37 15.87
CA ALA A 53 5.88 -20.32 16.65
C ALA A 53 5.53 -20.53 18.13
N THR A 54 6.37 -21.26 18.84
CA THR A 54 6.24 -21.37 20.30
C THR A 54 7.09 -20.26 20.93
N ALA A 55 6.44 -19.35 21.66
CA ALA A 55 7.11 -18.32 22.46
C ALA A 55 6.86 -18.63 23.94
N GLY A 56 7.79 -19.37 24.56
CA GLY A 56 7.61 -19.85 25.94
C GLY A 56 6.56 -20.96 26.03
N GLU A 57 5.53 -20.77 26.85
CA GLU A 57 4.41 -21.72 26.99
C GLU A 57 3.23 -21.42 26.04
N GLU A 58 3.29 -20.30 25.29
CA GLU A 58 2.20 -19.84 24.45
C GLU A 58 2.46 -20.04 22.95
N LEU A 59 1.38 -20.30 22.22
CA LEU A 59 1.39 -20.45 20.76
C LEU A 59 1.18 -19.08 20.11
N GLU A 60 2.21 -18.60 19.42
CA GLU A 60 2.13 -17.42 18.57
C GLU A 60 1.85 -17.80 17.12
N LEU A 61 1.01 -17.00 16.47
CA LEU A 61 0.75 -17.06 15.05
C LEU A 61 1.45 -15.90 14.36
N ARG A 62 1.95 -16.13 13.14
CA ARG A 62 2.64 -15.11 12.34
C ARG A 62 2.28 -15.22 10.86
N ALA A 63 2.10 -14.09 10.18
CA ALA A 63 1.92 -14.10 8.73
C ALA A 63 3.20 -14.50 7.99
N ARG A 64 3.05 -15.37 7.00
CA ARG A 64 4.07 -15.70 6.01
C ARG A 64 3.85 -14.83 4.77
N LEU A 65 4.96 -14.27 4.27
CA LEU A 65 4.96 -13.46 3.04
C LEU A 65 5.43 -14.24 1.80
N GLY A 66 5.82 -15.52 1.95
CA GLY A 66 6.40 -16.31 0.86
C GLY A 66 5.53 -16.33 -0.40
N TRP A 67 4.23 -16.56 -0.22
CA TRP A 67 3.26 -16.47 -1.32
C TRP A 67 3.24 -15.10 -2.01
N LEU A 68 3.18 -14.01 -1.25
CA LEU A 68 3.14 -12.66 -1.80
C LEU A 68 4.42 -12.39 -2.61
N LEU A 69 5.58 -12.74 -2.06
CA LEU A 69 6.88 -12.55 -2.70
C LEU A 69 6.99 -13.35 -4.00
N GLU A 70 6.56 -14.62 -4.02
CA GLU A 70 6.51 -15.40 -5.25
C GLU A 70 5.54 -14.81 -6.29
N ARG A 71 4.38 -14.33 -5.83
CA ARG A 71 3.38 -13.69 -6.69
C ARG A 71 3.92 -12.42 -7.33
N LEU A 72 4.66 -11.60 -6.57
CA LEU A 72 5.35 -10.42 -7.08
C LEU A 72 6.46 -10.82 -8.07
N HIS A 73 7.22 -11.87 -7.78
CA HIS A 73 8.26 -12.38 -8.66
C HIS A 73 7.72 -12.81 -10.02
N GLY A 74 6.50 -13.35 -10.08
CA GLY A 74 5.81 -13.67 -11.34
C GLY A 74 5.31 -12.45 -12.11
N LYS A 75 5.14 -11.28 -11.47
CA LYS A 75 4.58 -10.07 -12.08
C LYS A 75 5.64 -9.03 -12.48
N MET A 76 6.82 -9.07 -11.86
CA MET A 76 7.84 -8.03 -11.99
C MET A 76 9.16 -8.61 -12.46
N ARG A 77 9.87 -7.86 -13.31
CA ARG A 77 11.22 -8.21 -13.78
C ARG A 77 12.28 -7.36 -13.08
N LEU A 78 12.66 -7.77 -11.88
CA LEU A 78 13.72 -7.12 -11.10
C LEU A 78 15.02 -7.93 -11.11
N ARG A 79 16.14 -7.24 -10.90
CA ARG A 79 17.46 -7.85 -10.64
C ARG A 79 17.48 -8.38 -9.21
N LYS A 80 18.38 -9.32 -8.91
CA LYS A 80 18.51 -9.94 -7.58
C LYS A 80 18.60 -8.92 -6.44
N HIS A 81 19.44 -7.89 -6.57
CA HIS A 81 19.58 -6.87 -5.53
C HIS A 81 18.31 -6.01 -5.36
N GLU A 82 17.60 -5.69 -6.45
CA GLU A 82 16.32 -4.98 -6.41
C GLU A 82 15.24 -5.81 -5.72
N TRP A 83 15.24 -7.13 -5.96
CA TRP A 83 14.38 -8.07 -5.24
C TRP A 83 14.66 -8.10 -3.75
N ASN A 84 15.94 -8.19 -3.37
CA ASN A 84 16.33 -8.19 -1.96
C ASN A 84 15.87 -6.92 -1.24
N LEU A 85 16.01 -5.76 -1.88
CA LEU A 85 15.53 -4.48 -1.32
C LEU A 85 14.01 -4.47 -1.15
N LEU A 86 13.26 -4.88 -2.18
CA LEU A 86 11.80 -4.94 -2.11
C LEU A 86 11.34 -5.94 -1.04
N GLU A 87 11.93 -7.13 -0.97
CA GLU A 87 11.59 -8.12 0.03
C GLU A 87 11.86 -7.60 1.45
N GLN A 88 13.02 -6.99 1.68
CA GLN A 88 13.34 -6.38 2.97
C GLN A 88 12.32 -5.30 3.32
N GLN A 89 11.97 -4.44 2.37
CA GLN A 89 11.03 -3.35 2.58
C GLN A 89 9.63 -3.87 2.95
N LEU A 90 9.11 -4.86 2.22
CA LEU A 90 7.81 -5.47 2.52
C LEU A 90 7.80 -6.17 3.89
N ARG A 91 8.90 -6.83 4.27
CA ARG A 91 9.00 -7.50 5.57
C ARG A 91 8.97 -6.53 6.75
N HIS A 92 9.42 -5.30 6.57
CA HIS A 92 9.47 -4.29 7.64
C HIS A 92 8.26 -3.37 7.64
N HIS A 93 7.74 -3.00 6.46
CA HIS A 93 6.77 -1.90 6.35
C HIS A 93 5.36 -2.36 5.94
N LEU A 94 5.17 -3.56 5.38
CA LEU A 94 3.81 -3.99 4.98
C LEU A 94 2.86 -4.12 6.17
N GLY A 95 3.35 -4.68 7.27
CA GLY A 95 2.59 -4.83 8.50
C GLY A 95 2.12 -3.50 9.09
N PRO A 96 3.05 -2.59 9.43
CA PRO A 96 2.71 -1.24 9.90
C PRO A 96 1.78 -0.48 8.95
N HIS A 97 1.98 -0.64 7.63
CA HIS A 97 1.10 0.00 6.63
C HIS A 97 -0.34 -0.51 6.72
N VAL A 98 -0.54 -1.82 6.82
CA VAL A 98 -1.88 -2.43 6.97
C VAL A 98 -2.53 -2.01 8.28
N GLU A 99 -1.77 -2.01 9.38
CA GLU A 99 -2.26 -1.55 10.67
C GLU A 99 -2.72 -0.09 10.61
N HIS A 100 -1.91 0.80 10.04
CA HIS A 100 -2.23 2.23 10.02
C HIS A 100 -3.33 2.61 9.02
N HIS A 101 -3.35 2.01 7.84
CA HIS A 101 -4.21 2.47 6.75
C HIS A 101 -5.44 1.58 6.50
N TRP A 102 -5.45 0.37 7.03
CA TRP A 102 -6.50 -0.61 6.77
C TRP A 102 -7.19 -1.10 8.02
N SER A 103 -6.82 -0.59 9.20
CA SER A 103 -7.43 -1.00 10.45
C SER A 103 -8.12 0.18 11.14
N GLU A 104 -9.25 -0.11 11.77
CA GLU A 104 -9.97 0.80 12.66
C GLU A 104 -10.11 0.09 14.01
N GLU A 105 -9.77 0.78 15.10
CA GLU A 105 -9.82 0.23 16.47
C GLU A 105 -9.06 -1.12 16.65
N GLY A 106 -8.01 -1.33 15.85
CA GLY A 106 -7.19 -2.55 15.88
C GLY A 106 -7.71 -3.72 15.03
N THR A 107 -8.81 -3.54 14.31
CA THR A 107 -9.40 -4.54 13.42
C THR A 107 -9.25 -4.14 11.95
N VAL A 108 -8.80 -5.07 11.11
CA VAL A 108 -8.67 -4.84 9.66
C VAL A 108 -10.06 -4.72 9.01
N THR A 109 -10.32 -3.61 8.33
CA THR A 109 -11.64 -3.23 7.79
C THR A 109 -11.81 -3.50 6.29
N ARG A 110 -10.92 -4.27 5.67
CA ARG A 110 -11.01 -4.55 4.23
C ARG A 110 -12.13 -5.54 3.91
N ASP A 111 -13.02 -5.14 3.03
CA ASP A 111 -14.09 -5.99 2.49
C ASP A 111 -13.49 -7.11 1.62
N LEU A 112 -13.46 -8.32 2.18
CA LEU A 112 -12.97 -9.51 1.50
C LEU A 112 -14.00 -10.14 0.55
N ASP A 113 -15.28 -9.78 0.65
CA ASP A 113 -16.30 -10.21 -0.29
C ASP A 113 -16.15 -9.46 -1.62
N LEU A 114 -15.74 -8.19 -1.56
CA LEU A 114 -15.42 -7.39 -2.74
C LEU A 114 -14.17 -7.92 -3.46
N ARG A 115 -13.06 -8.15 -2.74
CA ARG A 115 -11.78 -8.61 -3.31
C ARG A 115 -11.02 -9.52 -2.35
N PRO A 116 -10.32 -10.56 -2.84
CA PRO A 116 -9.47 -11.38 -1.98
C PRO A 116 -8.32 -10.55 -1.38
N ALA A 117 -7.81 -10.97 -0.21
CA ALA A 117 -6.74 -10.26 0.50
C ALA A 117 -5.48 -10.10 -0.36
N GLY A 118 -5.17 -11.09 -1.19
CA GLY A 118 -4.07 -11.04 -2.14
C GLY A 118 -4.23 -9.89 -3.15
N GLU A 119 -5.43 -9.69 -3.69
CA GLU A 119 -5.71 -8.59 -4.61
C GLU A 119 -5.65 -7.24 -3.91
N TRP A 120 -6.17 -7.12 -2.68
CA TRP A 120 -6.05 -5.90 -1.88
C TRP A 120 -4.59 -5.47 -1.72
N VAL A 121 -3.72 -6.38 -1.30
CA VAL A 121 -2.29 -6.09 -1.08
C VAL A 121 -1.57 -5.74 -2.38
N LEU A 122 -1.82 -6.51 -3.46
CA LEU A 122 -1.20 -6.22 -4.75
C LEU A 122 -1.65 -4.87 -5.32
N ASN A 123 -2.94 -4.54 -5.20
CA ASN A 123 -3.45 -3.26 -5.68
C ASN A 123 -2.86 -2.12 -4.88
N GLU A 124 -2.76 -2.22 -3.56
CA GLU A 124 -2.13 -1.19 -2.72
C GLU A 124 -0.65 -1.00 -3.07
N LEU A 125 0.12 -2.07 -3.22
CA LEU A 125 1.52 -1.98 -3.65
C LEU A 125 1.67 -1.31 -5.01
N SER A 126 0.80 -1.64 -5.95
CA SER A 126 0.80 -1.03 -7.28
C SER A 126 0.42 0.44 -7.20
N PHE A 127 -0.61 0.75 -6.43
CA PHE A 127 -1.19 2.06 -6.28
C PHE A 127 -0.24 3.02 -5.56
N THR A 128 0.29 2.64 -4.40
CA THR A 128 1.35 3.35 -3.68
C THR A 128 2.59 3.50 -4.54
N GLY A 129 2.95 2.48 -5.34
CA GLY A 129 4.06 2.55 -6.29
C GLY A 129 3.89 3.65 -7.34
N GLY A 130 2.65 3.90 -7.79
CA GLY A 130 2.33 5.00 -8.70
C GLY A 130 2.57 6.37 -8.08
N PHE A 131 2.10 6.60 -6.86
CA PHE A 131 2.33 7.86 -6.16
C PHE A 131 3.79 8.07 -5.77
N ALA A 132 4.45 7.06 -5.20
CA ALA A 132 5.85 7.12 -4.84
C ALA A 132 6.74 7.43 -6.06
N LEU A 133 6.41 6.86 -7.23
CA LEU A 133 7.10 7.18 -8.47
C LEU A 133 6.90 8.65 -8.89
N TRP A 134 5.66 9.15 -8.80
CA TRP A 134 5.36 10.54 -9.16
C TRP A 134 6.17 11.51 -8.30
N PHE A 135 6.15 11.34 -6.97
CA PHE A 135 6.91 12.18 -6.04
C PHE A 135 8.41 12.07 -6.30
N ARG A 136 8.93 10.87 -6.56
CA ARG A 136 10.36 10.68 -6.90
C ARG A 136 10.79 11.44 -8.16
N GLU A 137 9.87 11.67 -9.09
CA GLU A 137 10.16 12.32 -10.37
C GLU A 137 9.97 13.84 -10.35
N HIS A 138 9.16 14.35 -9.44
CA HIS A 138 8.76 15.76 -9.44
C HIS A 138 9.19 16.53 -8.19
N GLU A 139 9.54 15.86 -7.10
CA GLU A 139 9.89 16.52 -5.84
C GLU A 139 11.39 16.81 -5.72
N GLU A 140 11.72 18.07 -5.44
CA GLU A 140 13.08 18.55 -5.23
C GLU A 140 13.18 19.31 -3.88
N GLU A 141 14.40 19.74 -3.53
CA GLU A 141 14.60 20.70 -2.44
C GLU A 141 13.80 21.99 -2.72
N GLY A 142 12.81 22.27 -1.87
CA GLY A 142 11.92 23.43 -1.99
C GLY A 142 10.56 23.15 -2.66
N GLY A 143 10.18 21.88 -2.86
CA GLY A 143 8.84 21.47 -3.29
C GLY A 143 8.83 20.73 -4.62
N ALA A 144 7.64 20.42 -5.13
CA ALA A 144 7.50 19.76 -6.42
C ALA A 144 7.70 20.77 -7.56
N ASP A 145 8.54 20.43 -8.53
CA ASP A 145 8.59 21.11 -9.82
C ASP A 145 7.37 20.70 -10.65
N LEU A 146 6.47 21.66 -10.84
CA LEU A 146 5.22 21.50 -11.56
C LEU A 146 5.29 22.16 -12.93
N SER A 147 6.43 22.71 -13.34
CA SER A 147 6.59 23.53 -14.55
C SER A 147 6.16 22.79 -15.82
N THR A 148 6.49 21.50 -15.91
CA THR A 148 6.05 20.65 -17.04
C THR A 148 4.51 20.54 -17.09
N LEU A 149 3.87 20.27 -15.96
CA LEU A 149 2.41 20.13 -15.88
C LEU A 149 1.70 21.47 -16.07
N ALA A 150 2.26 22.55 -15.53
CA ALA A 150 1.78 23.91 -15.68
C ALA A 150 1.85 24.36 -17.14
N SER A 151 2.97 24.10 -17.80
CA SER A 151 3.15 24.45 -19.21
C SER A 151 2.17 23.70 -20.11
N GLN A 152 1.92 22.42 -19.81
CA GLN A 152 0.93 21.62 -20.52
C GLN A 152 -0.50 22.15 -20.31
N ALA A 153 -0.86 22.53 -19.08
CA ALA A 153 -2.17 23.06 -18.77
C ALA A 153 -2.42 24.45 -19.40
N ALA A 154 -1.39 25.31 -19.42
CA ALA A 154 -1.47 26.67 -19.95
C ALA A 154 -1.27 26.76 -21.47
N GLY A 155 -0.69 25.73 -22.11
CA GLY A 155 -0.33 25.76 -23.53
C GLY A 155 0.84 26.70 -23.87
N ALA A 156 1.59 27.16 -22.86
CA ALA A 156 2.74 28.05 -22.98
C ALA A 156 3.78 27.72 -21.90
N PRO A 157 5.06 28.09 -22.05
CA PRO A 157 6.07 27.87 -21.01
C PRO A 157 5.69 28.58 -19.71
N VAL A 158 5.60 27.81 -18.62
CA VAL A 158 5.30 28.28 -17.27
C VAL A 158 6.25 27.60 -16.30
N GLU A 159 6.96 28.39 -15.49
CA GLU A 159 7.66 27.90 -14.32
C GLU A 159 6.69 27.85 -13.14
N ALA A 160 6.61 26.70 -12.46
CA ALA A 160 5.71 26.51 -11.33
C ALA A 160 6.35 25.57 -10.31
N ARG A 161 6.30 25.96 -9.04
CA ARG A 161 6.65 25.11 -7.90
C ARG A 161 5.52 25.09 -6.90
N GLY A 162 5.35 23.98 -6.20
CA GLY A 162 4.33 23.89 -5.16
C GLY A 162 4.50 22.71 -4.22
N GLU A 163 3.88 22.82 -3.06
CA GLU A 163 3.74 21.70 -2.13
C GLU A 163 2.40 21.00 -2.36
N LEU A 164 2.42 19.67 -2.33
CA LEU A 164 1.21 18.85 -2.43
C LEU A 164 0.86 18.28 -1.06
N GLU A 165 -0.35 18.58 -0.62
CA GLU A 165 -0.95 17.94 0.55
C GLU A 165 -1.30 16.49 0.19
N PHE A 166 -0.49 15.57 0.66
CA PHE A 166 -0.63 14.14 0.45
C PHE A 166 -0.28 13.41 1.75
N ASP A 167 -0.99 12.33 2.04
CA ASP A 167 -0.70 11.46 3.18
C ASP A 167 0.62 10.71 2.95
N ARG A 168 1.72 11.34 3.33
CA ARG A 168 3.09 10.85 3.10
C ARG A 168 3.38 9.55 3.81
N SER A 169 2.68 9.25 4.91
CA SER A 169 2.86 8.00 5.65
C SER A 169 2.60 6.77 4.78
N ARG A 170 1.70 6.87 3.79
CA ARG A 170 1.47 5.80 2.79
C ARG A 170 2.70 5.49 1.94
N LEU A 171 3.58 6.46 1.72
CA LEU A 171 4.77 6.27 0.90
C LEU A 171 5.89 5.53 1.63
N GLU A 172 5.84 5.49 2.98
CA GLU A 172 6.83 4.79 3.82
C GLU A 172 6.92 3.30 3.44
N LEU A 173 5.80 2.69 3.03
CA LEU A 173 5.75 1.32 2.51
C LEU A 173 6.80 1.04 1.43
N LEU A 174 7.11 2.03 0.59
CA LEU A 174 8.00 1.91 -0.55
C LEU A 174 9.18 2.89 -0.49
N GLU A 175 9.42 3.50 0.68
CA GLU A 175 10.51 4.43 0.88
C GLU A 175 11.87 3.76 0.64
N GLY A 176 12.84 4.53 0.15
CA GLY A 176 14.19 4.03 -0.15
C GLY A 176 14.29 3.11 -1.37
N LEU A 177 13.17 2.65 -1.94
CA LEU A 177 13.21 1.79 -3.13
C LEU A 177 13.67 2.59 -4.38
N PRO A 178 14.53 2.00 -5.23
CA PRO A 178 14.95 2.62 -6.47
C PRO A 178 13.77 2.91 -7.40
N GLN A 179 13.86 3.97 -8.19
CA GLN A 179 12.82 4.36 -9.16
C GLN A 179 12.42 3.21 -10.11
N ARG A 180 13.37 2.35 -10.49
CA ARG A 180 13.09 1.17 -11.33
C ARG A 180 12.16 0.16 -10.64
N VAL A 181 12.29 -0.02 -9.33
CA VAL A 181 11.39 -0.86 -8.52
C VAL A 181 10.02 -0.21 -8.42
N LEU A 182 9.95 1.10 -8.15
CA LEU A 182 8.69 1.86 -8.12
C LEU A 182 7.95 1.80 -9.46
N ARG A 183 8.66 1.93 -10.59
CA ARG A 183 8.10 1.73 -11.93
C ARG A 183 7.55 0.32 -12.13
N ALA A 184 8.26 -0.70 -11.65
CA ALA A 184 7.78 -2.08 -11.77
C ALA A 184 6.50 -2.31 -10.94
N LEU A 185 6.44 -1.77 -9.72
CA LEU A 185 5.25 -1.84 -8.85
C LEU A 185 4.06 -1.09 -9.47
N SER A 186 4.28 0.15 -9.91
CA SER A 186 3.25 0.97 -10.58
C SER A 186 2.67 0.27 -11.82
N ASN A 187 3.51 -0.45 -12.58
CA ASN A 187 3.07 -1.18 -13.78
C ASN A 187 2.47 -2.57 -13.50
N MET A 188 2.45 -3.03 -12.24
CA MET A 188 1.93 -4.35 -11.88
C MET A 188 0.42 -4.49 -12.14
N SER A 189 -0.32 -3.38 -12.04
CA SER A 189 -1.76 -3.32 -12.27
C SER A 189 -2.16 -1.95 -12.86
N PRO A 190 -3.38 -1.80 -13.40
CA PRO A 190 -3.91 -0.49 -13.80
C PRO A 190 -3.95 0.53 -12.66
N ALA A 191 -4.08 0.10 -11.40
CA ALA A 191 -4.21 0.98 -10.25
C ALA A 191 -2.99 1.90 -10.08
N GLY A 192 -1.77 1.40 -10.29
CA GLY A 192 -0.56 2.22 -10.18
C GLY A 192 -0.44 3.31 -11.24
N LYS A 193 -0.80 3.00 -12.49
CA LYS A 193 -0.87 4.01 -13.56
C LYS A 193 -1.94 5.06 -13.28
N LEU A 194 -3.11 4.63 -12.78
CA LEU A 194 -4.17 5.54 -12.39
C LEU A 194 -3.75 6.43 -11.21
N ALA A 195 -3.05 5.89 -10.22
CA ALA A 195 -2.50 6.66 -9.11
C ALA A 195 -1.58 7.78 -9.63
N TYR A 196 -0.58 7.42 -10.43
CA TYR A 196 0.35 8.39 -11.02
C TYR A 196 -0.38 9.47 -11.82
N ARG A 197 -1.27 9.07 -12.75
CA ARG A 197 -2.03 10.01 -13.58
C ARG A 197 -3.00 10.89 -12.79
N SER A 198 -3.54 10.38 -11.68
CA SER A 198 -4.47 11.15 -10.85
C SER A 198 -3.78 12.33 -10.15
N LEU A 199 -2.52 12.19 -9.74
CA LEU A 199 -1.73 13.32 -9.25
C LEU A 199 -1.50 14.37 -10.33
N GLU A 200 -1.09 13.96 -11.55
CA GLU A 200 -0.92 14.89 -12.67
C GLU A 200 -2.20 15.67 -12.95
N LEU A 201 -3.34 14.99 -13.04
CA LEU A 201 -4.63 15.63 -13.30
C LEU A 201 -5.06 16.55 -12.16
N ALA A 202 -4.85 16.16 -10.91
CA ALA A 202 -5.16 16.98 -9.76
C ALA A 202 -4.32 18.28 -9.77
N VAL A 203 -3.02 18.16 -10.05
CA VAL A 203 -2.11 19.30 -10.20
C VAL A 203 -2.56 20.21 -11.34
N MET A 204 -2.73 19.66 -12.55
CA MET A 204 -3.14 20.43 -13.73
C MET A 204 -4.46 21.15 -13.50
N LYS A 205 -5.43 20.49 -12.86
CA LYS A 205 -6.72 21.11 -12.50
C LYS A 205 -6.56 22.21 -11.46
N GLY A 206 -5.73 22.01 -10.44
CA GLY A 206 -5.41 23.04 -9.44
C GLY A 206 -4.80 24.28 -10.09
N LEU A 207 -3.85 24.09 -11.01
CA LEU A 207 -3.21 25.17 -11.77
C LEU A 207 -4.20 25.88 -12.70
N ALA A 208 -5.04 25.15 -13.44
CA ALA A 208 -6.03 25.73 -14.34
C ALA A 208 -7.14 26.53 -13.61
N GLN A 209 -7.41 26.21 -12.34
CA GLN A 209 -8.38 26.91 -11.50
C GLN A 209 -7.77 28.10 -10.71
N GLY A 210 -6.48 28.37 -10.90
CA GLY A 210 -5.75 29.47 -10.26
C GLY A 210 -5.86 30.78 -11.03
N ASP A 211 -6.68 31.71 -10.52
CA ASP A 211 -6.59 33.14 -10.80
C ASP A 211 -5.28 33.70 -10.18
N ARG A 212 -4.71 34.76 -10.77
CA ARG A 212 -3.33 35.29 -10.58
C ARG A 212 -2.90 35.65 -9.13
N THR A 213 -3.76 35.47 -8.14
CA THR A 213 -3.53 35.74 -6.71
C THR A 213 -3.45 34.48 -5.84
N ARG A 214 -3.48 33.27 -6.41
CA ARG A 214 -3.53 31.98 -5.68
C ARG A 214 -2.18 31.26 -5.47
N GLU A 215 -1.05 31.96 -5.59
CA GLU A 215 0.26 31.43 -5.16
C GLU A 215 0.35 31.14 -3.65
N GLN A 216 -0.67 31.49 -2.86
CA GLN A 216 -0.73 31.15 -1.44
C GLN A 216 -2.07 30.56 -1.05
N ARG A 217 -2.02 29.29 -0.59
CA ARG A 217 -3.07 28.49 0.08
C ARG A 217 -3.95 27.64 -0.85
N MET A 218 -3.55 26.38 -1.03
CA MET A 218 -4.51 25.27 -1.04
C MET A 218 -4.85 24.87 0.40
N ARG A 219 -5.52 25.76 1.16
CA ARG A 219 -6.20 25.36 2.39
C ARG A 219 -7.67 25.11 2.06
N GLY A 220 -8.07 23.84 2.16
CA GLY A 220 -9.47 23.42 2.31
C GLY A 220 -10.22 23.21 1.01
N ALA A 221 -10.05 22.02 0.40
CA ALA A 221 -11.11 21.30 -0.34
C ALA A 221 -10.65 19.97 -0.98
N ALA A 222 -9.48 19.43 -0.66
CA ALA A 222 -9.11 18.08 -1.10
C ALA A 222 -9.93 17.06 -0.29
N ARG A 223 -11.12 16.70 -0.78
CA ARG A 223 -11.81 15.51 -0.28
C ARG A 223 -10.90 14.31 -0.54
N PRO A 224 -10.64 13.47 0.47
CA PRO A 224 -9.79 12.31 0.27
C PRO A 224 -10.41 11.35 -0.74
N TRP A 225 -9.70 11.08 -1.84
CA TRP A 225 -10.16 10.22 -2.94
C TRP A 225 -10.32 8.74 -2.51
N TRP A 226 -9.82 8.38 -1.31
CA TRP A 226 -9.99 7.05 -0.70
C TRP A 226 -11.41 6.81 -0.14
N ARG A 227 -12.26 7.83 0.02
CA ARG A 227 -13.68 7.64 0.41
C ARG A 227 -14.59 7.17 -0.73
N LEU A 228 -14.11 7.08 -1.97
CA LEU A 228 -14.90 6.62 -3.11
C LEU A 228 -14.87 5.09 -3.30
N TRP A 229 -14.14 4.38 -2.45
CA TRP A 229 -13.99 2.92 -2.49
C TRP A 229 -14.37 2.25 -1.16
N GLY A 230 -15.16 2.92 -0.33
CA GLY A 230 -15.90 2.33 0.78
C GLY A 230 -17.35 2.04 0.40
#